data_AF-A0AB36WVQ2-F1
#
_entry.id   AF-A0AB36WVQ2-F1
#
_cell.length_a   1.000
_cell.length_b   1.000
_cell.length_c   1.000
_cell.angle_alpha   90.00
_cell.angle_beta   90.00
_cell.angle_gamma   90.00
#
_symmetry.space_group_name_H-M   'P 1'
#
loop_
_entity.id
_entity.type
_entity.pdbx_description
1 polymer ?
#
loop_
_entity_poly.entity_id
_entity_poly.type
_entity_poly.pdbx_seq_one_letter_code
_entity_poly.pdbx_strand_id
1 'polypeptide(L)' 'MSDDRPILVSEAEIAKRRRITADTLASFAVDNIPVNPETQYIFDDFVEGKIATNAEVDELLHAHYSKIAKPSKH' A
#
# COMPACT_ATOMS: atom_id res chain seq x y z
N MET A 1 -5.70 15.96 0.89
CA MET A 1 -7.05 15.61 1.37
C MET A 1 -6.83 14.63 2.49
N SER A 2 -7.28 14.94 3.71
CA SER A 2 -7.11 14.03 4.83
C SER A 2 -7.91 12.77 4.53
N ASP A 3 -7.21 11.65 4.32
CA ASP A 3 -7.85 10.36 4.05
C ASP A 3 -8.48 9.88 5.36
N ASP A 4 -9.76 10.20 5.56
CA ASP A 4 -10.64 9.97 6.72
C ASP A 4 -10.95 8.47 6.97
N ARG A 5 -10.13 7.56 6.44
CA ARG A 5 -10.33 6.12 6.67
C ARG A 5 -10.08 5.81 8.16
N PRO A 6 -11.03 5.12 8.83
CA PRO A 6 -10.86 4.75 10.23
C PRO A 6 -9.68 3.79 10.39
N ILE A 7 -9.04 3.81 11.56
CA ILE A 7 -8.03 2.81 11.93
C ILE A 7 -8.75 1.52 12.30
N LEU A 8 -8.42 0.42 11.62
CA LEU A 8 -9.12 -0.87 11.70
C LEU A 8 -8.37 -1.95 12.48
N VAL A 9 -7.11 -1.68 12.87
CA VAL A 9 -6.25 -2.63 13.59
C VAL A 9 -5.66 -2.00 14.85
N SER A 10 -5.03 -2.81 15.70
CA SER A 10 -4.44 -2.32 16.95
C SER A 10 -3.14 -1.53 16.71
N GLU A 11 -2.79 -0.65 17.64
CA GLU A 11 -1.51 0.06 17.67
C GLU A 11 -0.30 -0.90 17.61
N ALA A 12 -0.41 -2.07 18.25
CA ALA A 12 0.65 -3.09 18.22
C ALA A 12 0.85 -3.66 16.81
N GLU A 13 -0.24 -3.86 16.05
CA GLU A 13 -0.17 -4.30 14.67
C GLU A 13 0.38 -3.19 13.75
N ILE A 14 -0.02 -1.93 13.97
CA ILE A 14 0.55 -0.77 13.25
C ILE A 14 2.06 -0.69 13.48
N ALA A 15 2.51 -0.79 14.74
CA ALA A 15 3.94 -0.75 15.07
C ALA A 15 4.72 -1.89 14.39
N LYS A 16 4.16 -3.09 14.35
CA LYS A 16 4.73 -4.24 13.64
C LYS A 16 4.81 -3.98 12.13
N ARG A 17 3.74 -3.48 11.51
CA ARG A 17 3.71 -3.16 10.07
C ARG A 17 4.70 -2.07 9.70
N ARG A 18 4.78 -0.98 10.48
CA ARG A 18 5.77 0.09 10.29
C ARG A 18 7.20 -0.45 10.29
N ARG A 19 7.53 -1.34 11.24
CA ARG A 19 8.84 -2.00 11.28
C ARG A 19 9.11 -2.84 10.03
N ILE A 20 8.20 -3.72 9.66
CA ILE A 20 8.34 -4.60 8.48
C ILE A 20 8.51 -3.77 7.20
N THR A 21 7.73 -2.70 7.05
CA THR A 21 7.82 -1.81 5.89
C THR A 21 9.14 -1.06 5.84
N ALA A 22 9.67 -0.58 6.97
CA ALA A 22 10.99 0.03 7.02
C ALA A 22 12.09 -0.95 6.58
N ASP A 23 12.06 -2.19 7.06
CA ASP A 23 13.02 -3.24 6.68
C ASP A 23 12.92 -3.57 5.16
N THR A 24 11.68 -3.60 4.63
CA THR A 24 11.41 -3.84 3.20
C THR A 24 11.95 -2.70 2.33
N LEU A 25 11.66 -1.45 2.69
CA LEU A 25 12.12 -0.27 1.95
C LEU A 25 13.65 -0.13 2.01
N ALA A 26 14.28 -0.48 3.13
CA ALA A 26 15.73 -0.52 3.21
C ALA A 26 16.33 -1.53 2.24
N SER A 27 15.70 -2.70 2.08
CA SER A 27 16.12 -3.72 1.11
C SER A 27 15.98 -3.22 -0.33
N PHE A 28 14.87 -2.55 -0.67
CA PHE A 28 14.70 -1.94 -1.99
C PHE A 28 15.74 -0.85 -2.28
N ALA A 29 16.10 -0.06 -1.27
CA ALA A 29 17.13 0.98 -1.41
C ALA A 29 18.51 0.39 -1.71
N VAL A 30 18.88 -0.74 -1.08
CA VAL A 30 20.15 -1.45 -1.37
C VAL A 30 20.21 -1.90 -2.83
N ASP A 31 19.09 -2.40 -3.36
CA ASP A 31 19.01 -2.93 -4.73
C ASP A 31 18.63 -1.86 -5.78
N ASN A 32 18.50 -0.59 -5.39
CA ASN A 32 18.03 0.53 -6.23
C ASN A 32 16.66 0.25 -6.91
N ILE A 33 15.76 -0.45 -6.22
CA ILE A 33 14.41 -0.74 -6.71
C ILE A 33 13.50 0.44 -6.35
N PRO A 34 12.93 1.17 -7.32
CA PRO A 34 12.02 2.26 -7.03
C PRO A 34 10.64 1.74 -6.59
N VAL A 35 10.01 2.43 -5.64
CA VAL A 35 8.59 2.22 -5.32
C VAL A 35 7.70 2.87 -6.37
N ASN A 36 6.51 2.29 -6.62
CA ASN A 36 5.55 2.90 -7.54
C ASN A 36 4.78 4.03 -6.81
N PRO A 37 4.96 5.30 -7.19
CA PRO A 37 4.29 6.41 -6.51
C PRO A 37 2.76 6.37 -6.68
N GLU A 38 2.25 5.73 -7.73
CA GLU A 38 0.80 5.67 -7.99
C GLU A 38 0.05 4.70 -7.09
N THR A 39 0.74 3.74 -6.48
CA THR A 39 0.15 2.74 -5.58
C THR A 39 0.69 2.81 -4.15
N GLN A 40 1.70 3.64 -3.88
CA GLN A 40 2.33 3.73 -2.57
C GLN A 40 1.34 4.05 -1.45
N TYR A 41 0.33 4.89 -1.71
CA TYR A 41 -0.70 5.25 -0.74
C TYR A 41 -1.48 4.02 -0.21
N ILE A 42 -1.61 2.95 -1.00
CA ILE A 42 -2.29 1.70 -0.59
C ILE A 42 -1.46 1.01 0.50
N PHE A 43 -0.13 0.97 0.33
CA PHE A 43 0.76 0.39 1.32
C PHE A 43 0.84 1.27 2.58
N ASP A 44 0.85 2.58 2.42
CA ASP A 44 0.85 3.52 3.55
C ASP A 44 -0.44 3.36 4.39
N ASP A 45 -1.61 3.28 3.73
CA ASP A 45 -2.89 3.01 4.39
C ASP A 45 -2.90 1.64 5.11
N PHE A 46 -2.29 0.61 4.52
CA PHE A 46 -2.14 -0.69 5.18
C PHE A 46 -1.24 -0.62 6.42
N VAL A 47 -0.11 0.08 6.33
CA VAL A 47 0.84 0.26 7.44
C VAL A 47 0.21 1.02 8.58
N GLU A 48 -0.54 2.08 8.27
CA GLU A 48 -1.24 2.93 9.23
C GLU A 48 -2.57 2.33 9.71
N GLY A 49 -2.85 1.09 9.33
CA GLY A 49 -4.00 0.33 9.84
C GLY A 49 -5.35 0.73 9.26
N LYS A 50 -5.38 1.59 8.24
CA LYS A 50 -6.58 2.00 7.52
C LYS A 50 -7.09 0.93 6.56
N ILE A 51 -6.20 0.02 6.14
CA ILE A 51 -6.53 -1.23 5.45
C ILE A 51 -6.20 -2.40 6.38
N ALA A 52 -7.21 -3.22 6.68
CA ALA A 52 -7.07 -4.26 7.69
C ALA A 52 -6.31 -5.50 7.18
N THR A 53 -6.47 -5.84 5.90
CA THR A 53 -6.06 -7.15 5.35
C THR A 53 -5.28 -7.04 4.05
N ASN A 54 -4.45 -8.05 3.77
CA ASN A 54 -3.76 -8.17 2.48
C ASN A 54 -4.73 -8.37 1.31
N ALA A 55 -5.87 -9.04 1.54
CA ALA A 55 -6.87 -9.25 0.49
C ALA A 55 -7.45 -7.91 -0.02
N GLU A 56 -7.66 -6.94 0.87
CA GLU A 56 -8.09 -5.59 0.47
C GLU A 56 -6.97 -4.83 -0.27
N VAL A 57 -5.70 -4.99 0.15
CA VAL A 57 -4.55 -4.46 -0.60
C VAL A 57 -4.52 -5.02 -2.03
N ASP A 58 -4.68 -6.35 -2.18
CA ASP A 58 -4.69 -7.02 -3.48
C ASP A 58 -5.85 -6.53 -4.36
N GLU A 59 -7.04 -6.34 -3.79
CA GLU A 59 -8.20 -5.82 -4.52
C GLU A 59 -7.96 -4.38 -5.00
N LEU A 60 -7.40 -3.51 -4.15
CA LEU A 60 -7.09 -2.12 -4.51
C LEU A 60 -6.01 -2.03 -5.60
N LEU A 61 -4.96 -2.86 -5.50
CA LEU A 61 -3.93 -2.96 -6.54
C LEU A 61 -4.53 -3.49 -7.84
N HIS A 62 -5.34 -4.55 -7.78
CA HIS A 62 -6.02 -5.10 -8.95
C HIS A 62 -6.92 -4.05 -9.61
N ALA A 63 -7.69 -3.28 -8.84
CA ALA A 63 -8.54 -2.21 -9.34
C ALA A 63 -7.74 -1.08 -9.98
N HIS A 64 -6.57 -0.73 -9.42
CA HIS A 64 -5.66 0.27 -9.99
C HIS A 64 -5.13 -0.20 -11.36
N TYR A 65 -4.49 -1.37 -11.41
CA TYR A 65 -3.88 -1.87 -12.65
C TYR A 65 -4.89 -2.29 -13.71
N SER A 66 -6.09 -2.73 -13.33
CA SER A 66 -7.17 -3.04 -14.29
C SER A 66 -7.72 -1.81 -15.02
N LYS A 67 -7.59 -0.60 -14.44
CA LYS A 67 -7.95 0.65 -15.14
C LYS A 67 -6.94 0.99 -16.22
N ILE A 68 -5.66 0.72 -15.97
CA ILE A 68 -4.56 0.95 -16.91
C ILE A 68 -4.59 -0.07 -18.06
N ALA A 69 -5.00 -1.32 -17.77
CA ALA A 69 -5.08 -2.39 -18.77
C ALA A 69 -6.22 -2.24 -19.79
N LYS A 70 -7.13 -1.27 -19.65
CA LYS A 70 -8.16 -1.01 -20.66
C LYS A 70 -7.56 -0.19 -21.80
N PRO A 71 -7.41 -0.75 -23.02
CA PRO A 71 -6.96 0.04 -24.16
C PRO A 71 -7.97 1.17 -24.41
N SER A 72 -7.46 2.39 -24.59
CA SER A 72 -8.23 3.52 -25.09
C SER A 72 -8.97 3.06 -26.35
N LYS A 73 -10.30 3.06 -26.33
CA LYS A 73 -11.10 2.83 -27.53
C LYS A 73 -10.80 4.00 -28.48
N HIS A 74 -10.01 3.74 -29.52
CA HIS A 74 -9.97 4.55 -30.73
C HIS A 74 -11.11 4.15 -31.66
#